data_AF-A0A4R7FGI7-F1
#
_entry.id   AF-A0A4R7FGI7-F1
#
_cell.length_a   1.000
_cell.length_b   1.000
_cell.length_c   1.000
_cell.angle_alpha   90.00
_cell.angle_beta   90.00
_cell.angle_gamma   90.00
#
_symmetry.space_group_name_H-M   'P 1'
#
loop_
_entity.id
_entity.type
_entity.pdbx_description
1 polymer ?
#
loop_
_entity_poly.entity_id
_entity_poly.type
_entity_poly.pdbx_seq_one_letter_code
_entity_poly.pdbx_strand_id
1 'polypeptide(L)'
;MSEGRTVQLRRYRIVDGELEAFLHWWRGRLLPARQAYGFTLESAFVVPETDEFVWAVSAEGDAAAFARLDAAWVASPERAAAFEGVPQRVASMDLRIAVPAI
;
A
#
# COMPACT_ATOMS: atom_id res chain seq x y z
N MET A 1 -20.05 12.94 -2.66
CA MET A 1 -19.75 11.67 -1.94
C MET A 1 -19.35 10.70 -3.03
N SER A 2 -18.11 10.21 -3.06
CA SER A 2 -17.65 9.35 -4.16
C SER A 2 -18.45 8.05 -4.15
N GLU A 3 -19.36 7.88 -5.11
CA GLU A 3 -20.00 6.60 -5.36
C GLU A 3 -18.94 5.59 -5.82
N GLY A 4 -19.00 4.38 -5.27
CA GLY A 4 -18.15 3.26 -5.65
C GLY A 4 -17.03 2.98 -4.65
N ARG A 5 -15.96 3.78 -4.65
CA ARG A 5 -14.67 3.36 -4.08
C ARG A 5 -14.01 4.40 -3.16
N THR A 6 -13.20 3.91 -2.22
CA THR A 6 -12.35 4.71 -1.32
C THR A 6 -10.89 4.55 -1.71
N VAL A 7 -10.16 5.67 -1.75
CA VAL A 7 -8.71 5.71 -2.03
C VAL A 7 -7.95 6.07 -0.76
N GLN A 8 -6.85 5.37 -0.50
CA GLN A 8 -5.88 5.74 0.53
C GLN A 8 -4.53 6.04 -0.13
N LEU A 9 -4.04 7.26 0.09
CA LEU A 9 -2.68 7.65 -0.25
C LEU A 9 -1.74 7.20 0.88
N ARG A 10 -0.67 6.53 0.51
CA ARG A 10 0.33 5.98 1.42
C ARG A 10 1.70 6.54 1.04
N ARG A 11 2.35 7.21 1.98
CA ARG A 11 3.68 7.81 1.83
C ARG A 11 4.65 7.13 2.77
N TYR A 12 5.67 6.50 2.22
CA TYR A 12 6.67 5.76 3.00
C TYR A 12 8.03 6.43 2.89
N ARG A 13 8.73 6.55 4.01
CA ARG A 13 10.19 6.71 4.01
C ARG A 13 10.80 5.32 4.02
N ILE A 14 11.62 5.03 3.03
CA ILE A 14 12.36 3.77 2.94
C ILE A 14 13.65 3.89 3.74
N VAL A 15 14.10 2.77 4.32
CA VAL A 15 15.41 2.71 4.99
C VAL A 15 16.51 2.94 3.95
N ASP A 16 17.50 3.77 4.28
CA ASP A 16 18.64 4.08 3.41
C ASP A 16 19.26 2.81 2.80
N GLY A 17 19.40 2.78 1.48
CA GLY A 17 19.95 1.64 0.74
C GLY A 17 19.00 0.47 0.49
N GLU A 18 17.79 0.46 1.07
CA GLU A 18 16.81 -0.64 0.89
C GLU A 18 15.82 -0.41 -0.26
N LEU A 19 15.87 0.73 -0.96
CA LEU A 19 14.88 1.10 -1.98
C LEU A 19 14.70 0.04 -3.08
N GLU A 20 15.79 -0.44 -3.68
CA GLU A 20 15.71 -1.45 -4.74
C GLU A 20 15.15 -2.79 -4.21
N ALA A 21 15.62 -3.23 -3.04
CA ALA A 21 15.13 -4.45 -2.39
C ALA A 21 13.65 -4.34 -2.00
N PHE A 22 13.23 -3.17 -1.53
CA PHE A 22 11.84 -2.84 -1.24
C PHE A 22 10.99 -2.93 -2.50
N LEU A 23 11.40 -2.31 -3.61
CA LEU A 23 10.65 -2.31 -4.86
C LEU A 23 10.52 -3.71 -5.46
N HIS A 24 11.60 -4.51 -5.42
CA HIS A 24 11.56 -5.89 -5.87
C HIS A 24 10.53 -6.72 -5.09
N TRP A 25 10.58 -6.65 -3.75
CA TRP A 25 9.61 -7.31 -2.88
C TRP A 25 8.19 -6.79 -3.09
N TRP A 26 8.01 -5.47 -3.17
CA TRP A 26 6.71 -4.83 -3.25
C TRP A 26 6.00 -5.23 -4.54
N ARG A 27 6.69 -5.19 -5.69
CA ARG A 27 6.12 -5.59 -7.00
C ARG A 27 5.90 -7.09 -7.11
N GLY A 28 6.82 -7.89 -6.59
CA GLY A 28 6.78 -9.35 -6.75
C GLY A 28 5.86 -10.07 -5.75
N ARG A 29 5.63 -9.50 -4.57
CA ARG A 29 4.90 -10.17 -3.47
C ARG A 29 3.75 -9.36 -2.92
N LEU A 30 4.00 -8.12 -2.48
CA LEU A 30 2.98 -7.34 -1.77
C LEU A 30 1.82 -6.94 -2.68
N LEU A 31 2.13 -6.36 -3.84
CA LEU A 31 1.13 -5.84 -4.76
C LEU A 31 0.19 -6.94 -5.30
N PRO A 32 0.69 -8.07 -5.84
CA PRO A 32 -0.19 -9.15 -6.31
C PRO A 32 -1.08 -9.71 -5.20
N ALA A 33 -0.54 -9.90 -4.00
CA ALA A 33 -1.31 -10.40 -2.87
C ALA A 33 -2.43 -9.41 -2.47
N ARG A 34 -2.17 -8.09 -2.49
CA ARG A 34 -3.20 -7.08 -2.25
C ARG A 34 -4.25 -7.04 -3.35
N GLN A 35 -3.85 -7.17 -4.61
CA GLN A 35 -4.80 -7.18 -5.73
C GLN A 35 -5.72 -8.39 -5.65
N ALA A 36 -5.19 -9.57 -5.35
CA ALA A 36 -5.97 -10.77 -5.11
C ALA A 36 -6.93 -10.63 -3.92
N TYR A 37 -6.60 -9.79 -2.93
CA TYR A 37 -7.43 -9.51 -1.77
C TYR A 37 -8.53 -8.46 -2.02
N GLY A 38 -8.63 -7.90 -3.23
CA GLY A 38 -9.68 -6.95 -3.61
C GLY A 38 -9.27 -5.48 -3.57
N PHE A 39 -7.98 -5.16 -3.47
CA PHE A 39 -7.48 -3.81 -3.64
C PHE A 39 -7.09 -3.51 -5.09
N THR A 40 -7.19 -2.24 -5.48
CA THR A 40 -6.72 -1.75 -6.78
C THR A 40 -5.56 -0.78 -6.57
N LEU A 41 -4.50 -0.93 -7.37
CA LEU A 41 -3.42 0.05 -7.44
C LEU A 41 -3.85 1.19 -8.36
N GLU A 42 -3.85 2.42 -7.84
CA GLU A 42 -4.16 3.62 -8.62
C GLU A 42 -2.90 4.23 -9.22
N SER A 43 -1.84 4.31 -8.41
CA SER A 43 -0.55 4.84 -8.81
C SER A 43 0.51 4.46 -7.79
N ALA A 44 1.77 4.44 -8.23
CA ALA A 44 2.94 4.27 -7.38
C ALA A 44 4.12 5.05 -7.97
N PHE A 45 4.82 5.78 -7.11
CA PHE A 45 5.95 6.63 -7.46
C PHE A 45 7.07 6.43 -6.45
N VAL A 46 8.29 6.54 -6.94
CA VAL A 46 9.50 6.67 -6.13
C VAL A 46 9.96 8.11 -6.23
N VAL A 47 10.42 8.68 -5.13
CA VAL A 47 11.15 9.96 -5.09
C VAL A 47 12.58 9.63 -4.67
N PRO A 48 13.49 9.39 -5.64
CA PRO A 48 14.84 8.92 -5.33
C PRO A 48 15.64 9.90 -4.48
N GLU A 49 15.34 11.19 -4.58
CA GLU A 49 16.05 12.25 -3.85
C GLU A 49 15.78 12.23 -2.34
N THR A 50 14.70 11.58 -1.90
CA THR A 50 14.26 11.55 -0.50
C THR A 50 14.01 10.15 0.05
N ASP A 51 14.37 9.10 -0.72
CA ASP A 51 14.08 7.70 -0.42
C ASP A 51 12.60 7.46 -0.07
N GLU A 52 11.69 8.13 -0.81
CA GLU A 52 10.26 7.99 -0.59
C GLU A 52 9.59 7.07 -1.61
N PHE A 53 8.66 6.27 -1.12
CA PHE A 53 7.74 5.51 -1.95
C PHE A 53 6.31 5.97 -1.66
N VAL A 54 5.66 6.56 -2.66
CA VAL A 54 4.31 7.12 -2.56
C VAL A 54 3.39 6.35 -3.47
N TRP A 55 2.30 5.84 -2.94
CA TRP A 55 1.35 5.07 -3.73
C TRP A 55 -0.09 5.27 -3.26
N ALA A 56 -1.01 5.14 -4.20
CA ALA A 56 -2.44 5.20 -3.94
C ALA A 56 -3.04 3.81 -4.19
N VAL A 57 -3.78 3.33 -3.19
CA VAL A 57 -4.51 2.06 -3.24
C VAL A 57 -5.99 2.32 -2.97
N SER A 58 -6.86 1.67 -3.72
CA SER A 58 -8.30 1.81 -3.58
C SER A 58 -8.99 0.48 -3.34
N ALA A 59 -10.21 0.55 -2.82
CA ALA A 59 -11.15 -0.58 -2.76
C ALA A 59 -12.59 -0.05 -2.87
N GLU A 60 -13.51 -0.90 -3.32
CA GLU A 60 -14.94 -0.60 -3.32
C GLU A 60 -15.48 -0.35 -1.91
N GLY A 61 -16.51 0.47 -1.82
CA GLY A 61 -17.15 0.92 -0.60
C GLY A 61 -16.63 2.25 -0.05
N ASP A 62 -17.30 2.69 1.01
CA ASP A 62 -16.95 3.88 1.77
C ASP A 62 -15.71 3.67 2.67
N ALA A 63 -15.33 4.72 3.40
CA ALA A 63 -14.17 4.67 4.29
C ALA A 63 -14.28 3.58 5.37
N ALA A 64 -15.49 3.26 5.83
CA ALA A 64 -15.68 2.21 6.82
C ALA A 64 -15.52 0.82 6.20
N ALA A 65 -16.00 0.61 4.97
CA ALA A 65 -15.76 -0.62 4.21
C ALA A 65 -14.28 -0.82 3.90
N PHE A 66 -13.58 0.23 3.46
CA PHE A 66 -12.14 0.19 3.25
C PHE A 66 -11.39 -0.18 4.53
N ALA A 67 -11.73 0.45 5.67
CA ALA A 67 -11.08 0.15 6.95
C ALA A 67 -11.29 -1.31 7.39
N ARG A 68 -12.48 -1.87 7.17
CA ARG A 68 -12.75 -3.30 7.42
C ARG A 68 -11.90 -4.21 6.53
N LEU A 69 -11.79 -3.89 5.24
CA LEU A 69 -10.98 -4.66 4.29
C LEU A 69 -9.49 -4.59 4.64
N ASP A 70 -8.95 -3.41 4.96
CA ASP A 70 -7.55 -3.25 5.35
C ASP A 70 -7.24 -3.96 6.68
N ALA A 71 -8.16 -3.93 7.65
CA ALA A 71 -8.03 -4.71 8.88
C ALA A 71 -8.01 -6.23 8.62
N ALA A 72 -8.91 -6.72 7.75
CA ALA A 72 -8.95 -8.12 7.35
C ALA A 72 -7.66 -8.54 6.64
N TRP A 73 -7.16 -7.71 5.72
CA TRP A 73 -5.86 -7.89 5.05
C TRP A 73 -4.71 -7.94 6.05
N VAL A 74 -4.69 -7.05 7.05
CA VAL A 74 -3.64 -7.02 8.08
C VAL A 74 -3.58 -8.35 8.86
N ALA A 75 -4.73 -8.96 9.12
CA ALA A 75 -4.85 -10.22 9.84
C ALA A 75 -4.72 -11.47 8.94
N SER A 76 -4.53 -11.31 7.63
CA SER A 76 -4.69 -12.41 6.67
C SER A 76 -3.42 -13.28 6.52
N PRO A 77 -3.58 -14.59 6.22
CA PRO A 77 -2.46 -15.46 5.91
C PRO A 77 -1.74 -15.06 4.61
N GLU A 78 -2.44 -14.47 3.64
CA GLU A 78 -1.84 -13.96 2.40
C GLU A 78 -0.86 -12.83 2.68
N ARG A 79 -1.22 -11.91 3.60
CA ARG A 79 -0.29 -10.88 4.05
C ARG A 79 0.86 -11.49 4.84
N ALA A 80 0.59 -12.42 5.77
CA ALA A 80 1.65 -13.08 6.53
C ALA A 80 2.68 -13.74 5.59
N ALA A 81 2.20 -14.49 4.59
CA ALA A 81 3.03 -15.08 3.55
C ALA A 81 3.83 -14.01 2.80
N ALA A 82 3.19 -12.94 2.32
CA ALA A 82 3.88 -11.87 1.58
C ALA A 82 5.01 -11.20 2.37
N PHE A 83 4.95 -11.19 3.70
CA PHE A 83 5.97 -10.63 4.60
C PHE A 83 6.94 -11.67 5.18
N GLU A 84 6.73 -12.96 4.93
CA GLU A 84 7.60 -14.02 5.45
C GLU A 84 9.05 -13.83 4.96
N GLY A 85 10.00 -13.82 5.91
CA GLY A 85 11.43 -13.63 5.64
C GLY A 85 11.82 -12.21 5.19
N VAL A 86 10.89 -11.25 5.22
CA VAL A 86 11.12 -9.88 4.75
C VAL A 86 11.58 -9.00 5.91
N PRO A 87 12.79 -8.42 5.88
CA PRO A 87 13.22 -7.47 6.90
C PRO A 87 12.38 -6.19 6.87
N GLN A 88 12.44 -5.40 7.94
CA GLN A 88 11.84 -4.08 7.95
C GLN A 88 12.57 -3.16 6.95
N ARG A 89 11.86 -2.71 5.91
CA ARG A 89 12.39 -1.79 4.88
C ARG A 89 11.73 -0.40 4.89
N VAL A 90 10.67 -0.22 5.67
CA VAL A 90 9.97 1.06 5.81
C VAL A 90 10.34 1.67 7.15
N ALA A 91 10.96 2.85 7.12
CA ALA A 91 11.38 3.60 8.29
C ALA A 91 10.19 4.34 8.94
N SER A 92 9.34 4.95 8.13
CA SER A 92 8.12 5.62 8.58
C SER A 92 7.04 5.63 7.50
N MET A 93 5.79 5.84 7.92
CA MET A 93 4.65 5.92 6.99
C MET A 93 3.62 6.94 7.42
N ASP A 94 3.00 7.62 6.46
CA ASP A 94 1.78 8.41 6.61
C ASP A 94 0.70 7.85 5.67
N LEU A 95 -0.46 7.52 6.24
CA LEU A 95 -1.57 6.87 5.55
C LEU A 95 -2.80 7.77 5.68
N ARG A 96 -3.34 8.26 4.55
CA ARG A 96 -4.49 9.18 4.55
C ARG A 96 -5.50 8.77 3.51
N ILE A 97 -6.79 8.83 3.87
CA ILE A 97 -7.85 8.76 2.87
C ILE A 97 -7.72 9.98 1.97
N ALA A 98 -7.70 9.74 0.66
CA ALA A 98 -7.57 10.77 -0.36
C ALA A 98 -8.90 10.91 -1.10
N VAL A 99 -9.19 12.14 -1.53
CA VAL A 99 -10.34 12.45 -2.38
C VAL A 99 -9.79 12.96 -3.70
N PRO A 100 -10.29 12.50 -4.86
CA PRO A 100 -9.91 13.06 -6.16
C PRO A 100 -10.12 14.57 -6.18
N ALA A 101 -9.16 15.29 -6.76
CA ALA A 101 -9.22 16.74 -6.90
C ALA A 101 -9.89 17.20 -8.20
N ILE A 102 -10.02 16.30 -9.18
CA ILE A 102 -10.62 16.50 -10.50
C ILE A 102 -11.44 15.28 -10.91
#